data_AF-A0A961XFH2-F1
#
_entry.id   AF-A0A961XFH2-F1
#
_cell.length_a   1.000
_cell.length_b   1.000
_cell.length_c   1.000
_cell.angle_alpha   90.00
_cell.angle_beta   90.00
_cell.angle_gamma   90.00
#
_symmetry.space_group_name_H-M   'P 1'
#
loop_
_entity.id
_entity.type
_entity.pdbx_description
1 polymer ?
#
loop_
_entity_poly.entity_id
_entity_poly.type
_entity_poly.pdbx_seq_one_letter_code
_entity_poly.pdbx_strand_id
1 'polypeptide(L)'
;TVDFKNTIIIMTSNLGAEFLTQLGEDDEVESVREMVLGVVRQAFRPEFLNRVDEIILFHRLHRREMGAIVDIQLERLEKLLAERKITLELGADARAWLADKGYDPVYGARPLKRAIQRYVQDPLSERILSGDFPDGSKILVSAGSDRLVFSANTSQADQQAA
;
A
#
# COMPACT_ATOMS: atom_id res chain seq x y z
N THR A 1 -4.12 -2.26 39.29
CA THR A 1 -2.77 -2.49 38.73
C THR A 1 -2.92 -2.89 37.28
N VAL A 2 -2.01 -2.45 36.42
CA VAL A 2 -2.00 -2.79 34.99
C VAL A 2 -0.88 -3.79 34.75
N ASP A 3 -1.14 -4.84 33.97
CA ASP A 3 -0.19 -5.92 33.64
C ASP A 3 -0.01 -5.99 32.11
N PHE A 4 1.24 -6.15 31.67
CA PHE A 4 1.65 -6.22 30.26
C PHE A 4 2.31 -7.57 29.90
N LYS A 5 2.22 -8.60 30.75
CA LYS A 5 2.86 -9.91 30.52
C LYS A 5 2.49 -10.58 29.20
N ASN A 6 1.27 -10.36 28.70
CA ASN A 6 0.77 -10.94 27.45
C ASN A 6 0.57 -9.86 26.37
N THR A 7 1.47 -8.87 26.33
CA THR A 7 1.42 -7.75 25.40
C THR A 7 2.73 -7.64 24.64
N ILE A 8 2.66 -7.50 23.31
CA ILE A 8 3.80 -7.11 22.50
C ILE A 8 3.84 -5.58 22.42
N ILE A 9 4.95 -4.98 22.86
CA ILE A 9 5.15 -3.54 22.78
C ILE A 9 6.01 -3.25 21.54
N ILE A 10 5.41 -2.57 20.56
CA ILE A 10 6.11 -2.13 19.35
C ILE A 10 6.31 -0.62 19.45
N MET A 11 7.55 -0.19 19.24
CA MET A 11 7.93 1.22 19.22
C MET A 11 8.55 1.54 17.87
N THR A 12 8.10 2.63 17.24
CA THR A 12 8.60 3.06 15.93
C THR A 12 9.25 4.43 16.06
N SER A 13 10.42 4.60 15.45
CA SER A 13 11.15 5.87 15.45
C SER A 13 11.77 6.12 14.07
N ASN A 14 11.99 7.39 13.74
CA ASN A 14 12.69 7.84 12.53
C ASN A 14 14.13 8.29 12.82
N LEU A 15 14.67 8.02 14.01
CA LEU A 15 16.06 8.33 14.36
C LEU A 15 17.04 7.58 13.46
N GLY A 16 18.04 8.29 12.92
CA GLY A 16 19.04 7.72 12.02
C GLY A 16 18.49 7.32 10.65
N ALA A 17 17.26 7.74 10.29
CA ALA A 17 16.66 7.44 9.00
C ALA A 17 17.49 8.00 7.82
N GLU A 18 18.26 9.05 8.05
CA GLU A 18 19.17 9.65 7.07
C GLU A 18 20.26 8.68 6.57
N PHE A 19 20.70 7.73 7.39
CA PHE A 19 21.66 6.71 6.96
C PHE A 19 20.98 5.65 6.09
N LEU A 20 19.72 5.35 6.39
CA LEU A 20 18.90 4.41 5.61
C LEU A 20 18.49 4.98 4.25
N THR A 21 18.28 6.29 4.14
CA THR A 21 17.91 6.94 2.87
C THR A 21 19.08 7.08 1.90
N GLN A 22 20.32 7.10 2.40
CA GLN A 22 21.54 7.17 1.59
C GLN A 22 21.92 5.85 0.94
N LEU A 23 21.37 4.72 1.42
CA LEU A 23 21.60 3.41 0.82
C LEU A 23 21.02 3.33 -0.59
N GLY A 24 21.78 2.71 -1.49
CA GLY A 24 21.35 2.30 -2.82
C GLY A 24 20.28 1.21 -2.77
N GLU A 25 19.75 0.83 -3.94
CA GLU A 25 18.72 -0.23 -4.00
C GLU A 25 19.24 -1.63 -3.65
N ASP A 26 20.53 -1.87 -3.87
CA ASP A 26 21.17 -3.17 -3.65
C ASP A 26 22.04 -3.21 -2.39
N ASP A 27 22.08 -2.12 -1.62
CA ASP A 27 22.89 -2.04 -0.40
C ASP A 27 22.19 -2.74 0.77
N GLU A 28 22.97 -3.46 1.57
CA GLU A 28 22.46 -4.12 2.77
C GLU A 28 22.22 -3.09 3.89
N VAL A 29 21.00 -3.07 4.46
CA VAL A 29 20.65 -2.23 5.61
C VAL A 29 21.57 -2.44 6.80
N GLU A 30 22.07 -3.65 6.98
CA GLU A 30 22.93 -3.99 8.10
C GLU A 30 24.27 -3.21 8.07
N SER A 31 24.70 -2.77 6.88
CA SER A 31 25.92 -1.96 6.72
C SER A 31 25.86 -0.61 7.44
N VAL A 32 24.65 -0.05 7.66
CA VAL A 32 24.47 1.22 8.36
C VAL A 32 24.01 1.06 9.81
N ARG A 33 23.89 -0.18 10.31
CA ARG A 33 23.29 -0.46 11.62
C ARG A 33 23.97 0.27 12.76
N GLU A 34 25.29 0.21 12.85
CA GLU A 34 26.02 0.87 13.95
C GLU A 34 25.88 2.39 13.91
N MET A 35 25.75 3.00 12.72
CA MET A 35 25.50 4.44 12.59
C MET A 35 24.12 4.80 13.15
N VAL A 36 23.08 4.03 12.79
CA VAL A 36 21.73 4.22 13.32
C VAL A 36 21.68 3.98 14.83
N LEU A 37 22.28 2.88 15.31
CA LEU A 37 22.34 2.57 16.75
C LEU A 37 23.13 3.63 17.53
N GLY A 38 24.12 4.28 16.92
CA GLY A 38 24.82 5.43 17.48
C GLY A 38 23.87 6.58 17.80
N VAL A 39 23.00 6.95 16.85
CA VAL A 39 21.97 7.99 17.05
C VAL A 39 20.96 7.59 18.11
N VAL A 40 20.50 6.33 18.10
CA VAL A 40 19.55 5.80 19.09
C VAL A 40 20.14 5.87 20.51
N ARG A 41 21.41 5.49 20.70
CA ARG A 41 22.13 5.57 21.99
C ARG A 41 22.32 7.01 22.49
N GLN A 42 22.39 7.99 21.59
CA GLN A 42 22.44 9.41 21.97
C GLN A 42 21.07 9.94 22.39
N ALA A 43 20.00 9.45 21.78
CA ALA A 43 18.63 9.90 22.06
C ALA A 43 18.01 9.26 23.31
N PHE A 44 18.34 8.00 23.61
CA PHE A 44 17.75 7.23 24.71
C PHE A 44 18.77 6.82 25.76
N ARG A 45 18.35 6.83 27.03
CA ARG A 45 19.21 6.38 28.14
C ARG A 45 19.47 4.86 28.05
N PRO A 46 20.66 4.39 28.44
CA PRO A 46 21.01 2.96 28.39
C PRO A 46 20.02 2.06 29.14
N GLU A 47 19.44 2.53 30.25
CA GLU A 47 18.48 1.74 31.03
C GLU A 47 17.19 1.45 30.27
N PHE A 48 16.79 2.32 29.35
CA PHE A 48 15.65 2.08 28.47
C PHE A 48 16.01 1.09 27.36
N LEU A 49 17.17 1.27 26.71
CA LEU A 49 17.61 0.37 25.64
C LEU A 49 17.82 -1.07 26.14
N ASN A 50 18.27 -1.24 27.38
CA ASN A 50 18.39 -2.55 28.02
C ASN A 50 17.04 -3.23 28.33
N ARG A 51 15.90 -2.57 28.04
CA ARG A 51 14.53 -3.14 28.13
C ARG A 51 13.92 -3.44 26.76
N VAL A 52 14.65 -3.16 25.69
CA VAL A 52 14.23 -3.48 24.33
C VAL A 52 14.90 -4.80 23.95
N ASP A 53 14.09 -5.81 23.64
CA ASP A 53 14.61 -7.13 23.28
C ASP A 53 15.32 -7.12 21.92
N GLU A 54 14.69 -6.49 20.92
CA GLU A 54 15.26 -6.37 19.58
C GLU A 54 15.01 -5.01 18.95
N ILE A 55 15.99 -4.54 18.16
CA ILE A 55 15.90 -3.35 17.32
C ILE A 55 15.93 -3.79 15.87
N ILE A 56 14.83 -3.56 15.16
CA ILE A 56 14.69 -3.90 13.74
C ILE A 56 14.86 -2.63 12.90
N LEU A 57 15.76 -2.69 11.92
CA LEU A 57 15.94 -1.64 10.92
C LEU A 57 15.11 -1.98 9.69
N PHE A 58 14.32 -1.02 9.23
CA PHE A 58 13.53 -1.17 8.01
C PHE A 58 14.32 -0.61 6.82
N HIS A 59 14.41 -1.40 5.75
CA HIS A 59 14.88 -0.87 4.47
C HIS A 59 13.87 0.14 3.93
N ARG A 60 14.36 1.04 3.08
CA ARG A 60 13.49 1.88 2.29
C ARG A 60 12.65 1.03 1.34
N LEU A 61 11.45 1.50 1.04
CA LEU A 61 10.59 0.83 0.09
C LEU A 61 11.16 0.97 -1.33
N HIS A 62 11.35 -0.14 -2.03
CA HIS A 62 11.79 -0.15 -3.42
C HIS A 62 10.60 -0.01 -4.36
N ARG A 63 10.82 0.59 -5.53
CA ARG A 63 9.75 0.75 -6.54
C ARG A 63 9.18 -0.59 -6.99
N ARG A 64 9.98 -1.65 -7.03
CA ARG A 64 9.53 -3.02 -7.35
C ARG A 64 8.50 -3.58 -6.36
N GLU A 65 8.49 -3.09 -5.13
CA GLU A 65 7.59 -3.55 -4.06
C GLU A 65 6.23 -2.84 -4.10
N MET A 66 6.15 -1.68 -4.78
CA MET A 66 4.93 -0.88 -4.86
C MET A 66 3.76 -1.62 -5.48
N GLY A 67 4.00 -2.50 -6.46
CA GLY A 67 2.94 -3.28 -7.09
C GLY A 67 2.18 -4.17 -6.09
N ALA A 68 2.91 -4.84 -5.19
CA ALA A 68 2.28 -5.65 -4.15
C ALA A 68 1.52 -4.78 -3.13
N ILE A 69 2.02 -3.58 -2.84
CA ILE A 69 1.35 -2.66 -1.93
C ILE A 69 0.06 -2.10 -2.55
N VAL A 70 0.03 -1.88 -3.88
CA VAL A 70 -1.21 -1.54 -4.61
C VAL A 70 -2.26 -2.62 -4.37
N ASP A 71 -1.91 -3.90 -4.53
CA ASP A 71 -2.84 -5.01 -4.32
C ASP A 71 -3.36 -5.04 -2.87
N ILE A 72 -2.47 -4.94 -1.88
CA ILE A 72 -2.85 -4.92 -0.45
C ILE A 72 -3.82 -3.77 -0.14
N GLN A 73 -3.56 -2.58 -0.70
CA GLN A 73 -4.42 -1.42 -0.46
C GLN A 73 -5.78 -1.53 -1.16
N LEU A 74 -5.85 -2.28 -2.28
CA LEU A 74 -7.11 -2.52 -3.00
C LEU A 74 -8.00 -3.55 -2.33
N GLU A 75 -7.47 -4.48 -1.53
CA GLU A 75 -8.27 -5.53 -0.87
C GLU A 75 -9.50 -4.98 -0.14
N ARG A 76 -9.38 -3.81 0.51
CA ARG A 76 -10.52 -3.20 1.21
C ARG A 76 -11.61 -2.77 0.22
N LEU A 77 -11.22 -2.19 -0.92
CA LEU A 77 -12.15 -1.77 -1.96
C LEU A 77 -12.81 -2.99 -2.60
N GLU A 78 -12.03 -4.03 -2.90
CA GLU A 78 -12.55 -5.29 -3.45
C GLU A 78 -13.58 -5.95 -2.53
N LYS A 79 -13.33 -5.95 -1.21
CA LYS A 79 -14.31 -6.44 -0.21
C LYS A 79 -15.62 -5.67 -0.25
N LEU A 80 -15.57 -4.34 -0.38
CA LEU A 80 -16.77 -3.50 -0.49
C LEU A 80 -17.54 -3.75 -1.80
N LEU A 81 -16.82 -3.93 -2.91
CA LEU A 81 -17.44 -4.24 -4.21
C LEU A 81 -18.07 -5.64 -4.23
N ALA A 82 -17.47 -6.60 -3.52
CA ALA A 82 -17.98 -7.96 -3.41
C ALA A 82 -19.36 -8.02 -2.74
N GLU A 83 -19.71 -7.10 -1.83
CA GLU A 83 -21.06 -6.99 -1.25
C GLU A 83 -22.14 -6.76 -2.32
N ARG A 84 -21.77 -6.11 -3.43
CA ARG A 84 -22.61 -5.89 -4.61
C ARG A 84 -22.36 -6.90 -5.74
N LYS A 85 -21.63 -7.98 -5.45
CA LYS A 85 -21.18 -8.98 -6.43
C LYS A 85 -20.34 -8.39 -7.57
N ILE A 86 -19.79 -7.20 -7.40
CA ILE A 86 -18.94 -6.56 -8.39
C ILE A 86 -17.52 -7.08 -8.19
N THR A 87 -16.88 -7.52 -9.27
CA THR A 87 -15.48 -7.95 -9.27
C THR A 87 -14.63 -6.88 -9.94
N LEU A 88 -13.55 -6.46 -9.29
CA LEU A 88 -12.56 -5.54 -9.84
C LEU A 88 -11.33 -6.32 -10.27
N GLU A 89 -10.91 -6.17 -11.51
CA GLU A 89 -9.68 -6.75 -12.03
C GLU A 89 -8.73 -5.61 -12.42
N LEU A 90 -7.61 -5.51 -11.70
CA LEU A 90 -6.60 -4.50 -11.97
C LEU A 90 -5.54 -5.06 -12.94
N GLY A 91 -5.50 -4.51 -14.14
CA GLY A 91 -4.47 -4.83 -15.14
C GLY A 91 -3.06 -4.49 -14.65
N ALA A 92 -2.06 -5.20 -15.17
CA ALA A 92 -0.66 -5.00 -14.80
C ALA A 92 -0.16 -3.57 -15.12
N ASP A 93 -0.66 -2.98 -16.19
CA ASP A 93 -0.41 -1.60 -16.61
C ASP A 93 -1.02 -0.58 -15.63
N ALA A 94 -2.27 -0.79 -15.20
CA ALA A 94 -2.93 0.02 -14.20
C ALA A 94 -2.24 -0.08 -12.83
N ARG A 95 -1.77 -1.27 -12.47
CA ARG A 95 -0.99 -1.50 -11.26
C ARG A 95 0.31 -0.71 -11.26
N ALA A 96 1.07 -0.78 -12.36
CA ALA A 96 2.30 -0.01 -12.52
C ALA A 96 2.02 1.50 -12.48
N TRP A 97 0.94 1.96 -13.12
CA TRP A 97 0.53 3.36 -13.10
C TRP A 97 0.21 3.86 -11.69
N LEU A 98 -0.53 3.06 -10.90
CA LEU A 98 -0.84 3.39 -9.51
C LEU A 98 0.39 3.36 -8.60
N ALA A 99 1.28 2.38 -8.80
CA ALA A 99 2.57 2.31 -8.12
C ALA A 99 3.37 3.60 -8.34
N ASP A 100 3.44 4.08 -9.58
CA ASP A 100 4.17 5.30 -9.93
C ASP A 100 3.54 6.57 -9.35
N LYS A 101 2.21 6.68 -9.39
CA LYS A 101 1.50 7.83 -8.81
C LYS A 101 1.47 7.80 -7.27
N GLY A 102 1.62 6.62 -6.68
CA GLY A 102 1.56 6.40 -5.24
C GLY A 102 2.92 6.34 -4.56
N TYR A 103 4.01 6.37 -5.33
CA TYR A 103 5.38 6.30 -4.82
C TYR A 103 5.97 7.71 -4.63
N ASP A 104 6.57 7.93 -3.48
CA ASP A 104 7.37 9.10 -3.17
C ASP A 104 8.72 8.65 -2.60
N PRO A 105 9.87 9.15 -3.10
CA PRO A 105 11.17 8.73 -2.59
C PRO A 105 11.41 9.04 -1.10
N VAL A 106 10.75 10.06 -0.55
CA VAL A 106 10.86 10.48 0.84
C VAL A 106 9.78 9.83 1.70
N TYR A 107 8.56 9.74 1.18
CA TYR A 107 7.38 9.28 1.92
C TYR A 107 6.96 7.84 1.64
N GLY A 108 7.65 7.12 0.74
CA GLY A 108 7.33 5.76 0.32
C GLY A 108 5.92 5.66 -0.26
N ALA A 109 5.19 4.60 0.10
CA ALA A 109 3.81 4.36 -0.36
C ALA A 109 2.74 5.22 0.35
N ARG A 110 3.10 6.15 1.24
CA ARG A 110 2.11 6.96 1.99
C ARG A 110 1.10 7.69 1.07
N PRO A 111 1.48 8.23 -0.10
CA PRO A 111 0.53 8.83 -1.04
C PRO A 111 -0.43 7.83 -1.69
N LEU A 112 -0.08 6.54 -1.74
CA LEU A 112 -0.80 5.52 -2.52
C LEU A 112 -2.27 5.40 -2.14
N LYS A 113 -2.60 5.45 -0.84
CA LYS A 113 -4.00 5.40 -0.38
C LYS A 113 -4.84 6.52 -1.02
N ARG A 114 -4.30 7.74 -1.10
CA ARG A 114 -4.98 8.88 -1.74
C ARG A 114 -5.05 8.71 -3.25
N ALA A 115 -4.02 8.13 -3.87
CA ALA A 115 -4.03 7.83 -5.30
C ALA A 115 -5.13 6.80 -5.64
N ILE A 116 -5.21 5.70 -4.91
CA ILE A 116 -6.26 4.68 -5.08
C ILE A 116 -7.65 5.29 -4.84
N GLN A 117 -7.82 6.11 -3.80
CA GLN A 117 -9.08 6.78 -3.56
C GLN A 117 -9.50 7.64 -4.76
N ARG A 118 -8.63 8.57 -5.17
CA ARG A 118 -8.92 9.55 -6.22
C ARG A 118 -9.09 8.92 -7.60
N TYR A 119 -8.26 7.95 -7.95
CA TYR A 119 -8.17 7.43 -9.31
C TYR A 119 -8.94 6.12 -9.51
N VAL A 120 -9.29 5.40 -8.44
CA VAL A 120 -9.99 4.12 -8.50
C VAL A 120 -11.33 4.20 -7.78
N GLN A 121 -11.32 4.49 -6.48
CA GLN A 121 -12.53 4.41 -5.66
C GLN A 121 -13.58 5.47 -6.04
N ASP A 122 -13.19 6.73 -6.18
CA ASP A 122 -14.13 7.82 -6.47
C ASP A 122 -14.77 7.61 -7.87
N PRO A 123 -14.01 7.35 -8.96
CA PRO A 123 -14.60 7.09 -10.28
C PRO A 123 -15.48 5.84 -10.35
N LEU A 124 -15.11 4.76 -9.62
CA LEU A 124 -15.97 3.57 -9.52
C LEU A 124 -17.27 3.88 -8.81
N SER A 125 -17.23 4.64 -7.72
CA SER A 125 -18.42 5.01 -6.94
C SER A 125 -19.39 5.81 -7.81
N GLU A 126 -18.89 6.81 -8.55
CA GLU A 126 -19.71 7.61 -9.46
C GLU A 126 -20.37 6.75 -10.55
N ARG A 127 -19.63 5.82 -11.17
CA ARG A 127 -20.13 4.96 -12.25
C ARG A 127 -21.10 3.87 -11.79
N ILE A 128 -20.93 3.38 -10.56
CA ILE A 128 -21.90 2.46 -9.94
C ILE A 128 -23.21 3.23 -9.65
N LEU A 129 -23.10 4.46 -9.13
CA LEU A 129 -24.26 5.29 -8.83
C LEU A 129 -25.00 5.77 -10.08
N SER A 130 -24.30 6.02 -11.20
CA SER A 130 -24.91 6.35 -12.49
C SER A 130 -25.57 5.14 -13.18
N GLY A 131 -25.28 3.93 -12.72
CA GLY A 131 -25.77 2.68 -13.32
C GLY A 131 -24.91 2.16 -14.48
N ASP A 132 -23.78 2.78 -14.78
CA ASP A 132 -22.84 2.29 -15.82
C ASP A 132 -22.26 0.92 -15.47
N PHE A 133 -22.09 0.65 -14.16
CA PHE A 133 -21.61 -0.60 -13.62
C PHE A 133 -22.66 -1.22 -12.67
N PRO A 134 -23.60 -2.03 -13.19
CA PRO A 134 -24.61 -2.68 -12.37
C PRO A 134 -24.01 -3.72 -11.43
N ASP A 135 -24.76 -4.09 -10.39
CA ASP A 135 -24.40 -5.19 -9.49
C ASP A 135 -24.10 -6.48 -10.28
N GLY A 136 -23.10 -7.26 -9.85
CA GLY A 136 -22.65 -8.45 -10.58
C GLY A 136 -21.64 -8.18 -11.71
N SER A 137 -21.30 -6.92 -12.00
CA SER A 137 -20.36 -6.57 -13.06
C SER A 137 -18.94 -7.06 -12.78
N LYS A 138 -18.22 -7.42 -13.85
CA LYS A 138 -16.76 -7.56 -13.84
C LYS A 138 -16.14 -6.32 -14.46
N ILE A 139 -15.38 -5.57 -13.68
CA ILE A 139 -14.77 -4.31 -14.10
C ILE A 139 -13.28 -4.54 -14.29
N LEU A 140 -12.80 -4.40 -15.52
CA LEU A 140 -11.38 -4.38 -15.83
C LEU A 140 -10.86 -2.94 -15.82
N VAL A 141 -9.78 -2.72 -15.08
CA VAL A 141 -9.08 -1.44 -14.98
C VAL A 141 -7.75 -1.52 -15.71
N SER A 142 -7.52 -0.63 -16.67
CA SER A 142 -6.28 -0.51 -17.44
C SER A 142 -5.71 0.91 -17.37
N ALA A 143 -4.44 1.08 -17.70
CA ALA A 143 -3.81 2.38 -17.80
C ALA A 143 -4.11 3.00 -19.17
N GLY A 144 -4.68 4.20 -19.19
CA GLY A 144 -4.67 5.08 -20.34
C GLY A 144 -3.43 5.98 -20.35
N SER A 145 -3.42 6.97 -21.24
CA SER A 145 -2.31 7.94 -21.33
C SER A 145 -2.09 8.74 -20.03
N ASP A 146 -3.16 9.33 -19.48
CA ASP A 146 -3.07 10.17 -18.27
C ASP A 146 -4.05 9.78 -17.15
N ARG A 147 -4.84 8.72 -17.35
CA ARG A 147 -5.89 8.30 -16.42
C ARG A 147 -6.11 6.80 -16.49
N LEU A 148 -6.70 6.24 -15.44
CA LEU A 148 -7.21 4.87 -15.48
C LEU A 148 -8.48 4.79 -16.31
N VAL A 149 -8.60 3.71 -17.07
CA VAL A 149 -9.75 3.39 -17.91
C VAL A 149 -10.46 2.20 -17.29
N PHE A 150 -11.79 2.29 -17.17
CA PHE A 150 -12.63 1.25 -16.61
C PHE A 150 -13.53 0.72 -17.71
N SER A 151 -13.56 -0.60 -17.86
CA SER A 151 -14.41 -1.31 -18.80
C SER A 151 -15.21 -2.38 -18.06
N ALA A 152 -16.53 -2.41 -18.26
CA ALA A 152 -17.35 -3.51 -17.78
C ALA A 152 -17.39 -4.60 -18.81
N ASN A 153 -17.04 -5.81 -18.40
CA ASN A 153 -17.30 -7.01 -19.17
C ASN A 153 -18.59 -7.62 -18.62
N THR A 154 -19.73 -7.10 -19.07
CA THR A 154 -21.03 -7.68 -18.75
C THR A 154 -21.12 -8.98 -19.54
N SER A 155 -20.73 -10.10 -18.93
CA SER A 155 -20.99 -11.42 -19.50
C SER A 155 -22.50 -11.51 -19.77
N GLN A 156 -22.85 -11.61 -21.06
CA GLN A 156 -24.19 -11.81 -21.60
C GLN A 156 -24.80 -13.11 -21.04
N ALA A 157 -25.32 -13.08 -19.82
CA ALA A 157 -26.04 -14.20 -19.23
C ALA A 157 -27.57 -14.04 -19.30
N ASP A 158 -28.08 -12.87 -19.74
CA ASP A 158 -29.53 -12.57 -19.81
C ASP A 158 -30.12 -12.63 -21.25
N GLN A 159 -29.51 -13.39 -22.17
CA GLN A 159 -30.10 -13.69 -23.50
C GLN A 159 -30.59 -15.14 -23.67
N GLN A 160 -30.58 -15.96 -22.61
CA GLN A 160 -31.23 -17.28 -22.60
C GLN A 160 -32.27 -17.37 -21.48
N ALA A 161 -33.26 -16.49 -21.53
CA ALA A 161 -34.57 -16.74 -20.95
C ALA A 161 -35.60 -16.29 -21.99
N ALA A 162 -35.82 -17.17 -22.96
CA ALA A 162 -36.96 -17.14 -23.86
C ALA A 162 -38.24 -17.53 -23.10
#